data_AF-A0A1G8BGP3-F1
#
_entry.id   AF-A0A1G8BGP3-F1
#
_cell.length_a   1.000
_cell.length_b   1.000
_cell.length_c   1.000
_cell.angle_alpha   90.00
_cell.angle_beta   90.00
_cell.angle_gamma   90.00
#
_symmetry.space_group_name_H-M   'P 1'
#
loop_
_entity.id
_entity.type
_entity.pdbx_description
1 polymer ?
#
loop_
_entity_poly.entity_id
_entity_poly.type
_entity_poly.pdbx_seq_one_letter_code
_entity_poly.pdbx_strand_id
1 'polypeptide(L)'
;MNAANILFNALKHHRGYIHAELESITLDTLPERLKVLGNSQMDIYYGALDLPAIFEEVTDQILDLGIYHESAYLNWLKNNRGFVEITLSDTSRWVLLPGTEPGRFVHLHPARYSPHSMRVKATVLKTALACLVALPGGSLPGLSALNKIRKDILALSPVKDLDSCEHLWEVMRMLKAD
;
A
#
# COMPACT_ATOMS: atom_id res chain seq x y z
N MET A 1 11.97 13.70 16.57
CA MET A 1 11.37 12.68 15.69
C MET A 1 11.88 12.90 14.28
N ASN A 2 11.98 11.85 13.48
CA ASN A 2 12.35 11.91 12.07
C ASN A 2 11.67 10.78 11.28
N ALA A 3 11.87 10.74 9.96
CA ALA A 3 11.32 9.71 9.09
C ALA A 3 11.64 8.27 9.50
N ALA A 4 12.77 8.01 10.18
CA ALA A 4 13.12 6.67 10.67
C ALA A 4 12.20 6.18 11.80
N ASN A 5 11.41 7.06 12.41
CA ASN A 5 10.38 6.73 13.39
C ASN A 5 9.04 6.30 12.77
N ILE A 6 8.93 6.34 11.44
CA ILE A 6 7.71 5.95 10.72
C ILE A 6 7.75 4.44 10.41
N LEU A 7 6.69 3.75 10.81
CA LEU A 7 6.36 2.40 10.37
C LEU A 7 5.42 2.50 9.17
N PHE A 8 5.91 2.16 7.98
CA PHE A 8 5.13 2.21 6.75
C PHE A 8 5.36 0.98 5.88
N ASN A 9 4.27 0.37 5.41
CA ASN A 9 4.34 -0.75 4.47
C ASN A 9 4.11 -0.26 3.04
N ALA A 10 5.19 0.11 2.37
CA ALA A 10 5.11 0.72 1.05
C ALA A 10 4.51 -0.21 -0.02
N LEU A 11 4.77 -1.53 0.04
CA LEU A 11 4.17 -2.50 -0.88
C LEU A 11 2.63 -2.59 -0.75
N LYS A 12 2.07 -2.23 0.41
CA LYS A 12 0.61 -2.16 0.61
C LYS A 12 -0.01 -0.86 0.16
N HIS A 13 0.75 0.23 0.17
CA HIS A 13 0.17 1.56 0.32
C HIS A 13 0.68 2.60 -0.67
N HIS A 14 1.76 2.36 -1.43
CA HIS A 14 2.36 3.39 -2.28
C HIS A 14 2.61 2.89 -3.70
N ARG A 15 1.88 3.42 -4.68
CA ARG A 15 1.97 3.02 -6.11
C ARG A 15 3.39 3.13 -6.65
N GLY A 16 4.07 4.27 -6.45
CA GLY A 16 5.42 4.46 -6.99
C GLY A 16 6.44 3.47 -6.43
N TYR A 17 6.23 3.03 -5.17
CA TYR A 17 7.09 2.02 -4.56
C TYR A 17 6.80 0.64 -5.15
N ILE A 18 5.51 0.29 -5.28
CA ILE A 18 5.09 -0.95 -5.94
C ILE A 18 5.65 -1.02 -7.36
N HIS A 19 5.65 0.08 -8.11
CA HIS A 19 6.21 0.15 -9.46
C HIS A 19 7.72 -0.14 -9.46
N ALA A 20 8.50 0.53 -8.61
CA ALA A 20 9.93 0.27 -8.48
C ALA A 20 10.23 -1.18 -8.05
N GLU A 21 9.43 -1.76 -7.16
CA GLU A 21 9.58 -3.17 -6.76
C GLU A 21 9.32 -4.13 -7.93
N LEU A 22 8.34 -3.84 -8.79
CA LEU A 22 8.00 -4.67 -9.95
C LEU A 22 9.17 -4.81 -10.94
N GLU A 23 10.10 -3.86 -10.99
CA GLU A 23 11.30 -3.94 -11.83
C GLU A 23 12.31 -4.99 -11.33
N SER A 24 12.28 -5.30 -10.04
CA SER A 24 13.25 -6.20 -9.38
C SER A 24 12.68 -7.58 -9.05
N ILE A 25 11.36 -7.72 -9.05
CA ILE A 25 10.68 -8.94 -8.64
C ILE A 25 10.61 -9.96 -9.79
N THR A 26 10.80 -11.22 -9.45
CA THR A 26 10.70 -12.34 -10.39
C THR A 26 9.59 -13.28 -9.97
N LEU A 27 9.13 -14.15 -10.88
CA LEU A 27 8.13 -15.18 -10.54
C LEU A 27 8.55 -16.06 -9.35
N ASP A 28 9.84 -16.35 -9.22
CA ASP A 28 10.37 -17.19 -8.14
C ASP A 28 10.38 -16.48 -6.78
N THR A 29 10.63 -15.17 -6.77
CA THR A 29 10.71 -14.37 -5.54
C THR A 29 9.36 -13.79 -5.12
N LEU A 30 8.40 -13.72 -6.06
CA LEU A 30 7.11 -13.09 -5.88
C LEU A 30 6.30 -13.65 -4.69
N PRO A 31 6.13 -14.97 -4.52
CA PRO A 31 5.30 -15.49 -3.42
C PRO A 31 5.76 -15.03 -2.04
N GLU A 32 7.08 -15.01 -1.80
CA GLU A 32 7.66 -14.56 -0.53
C GLU A 32 7.42 -13.08 -0.31
N ARG A 33 7.70 -12.25 -1.34
CA ARG A 33 7.49 -10.79 -1.29
C ARG A 33 6.04 -10.43 -1.00
N LEU A 34 5.09 -11.17 -1.57
CA LEU A 34 3.66 -10.91 -1.41
C LEU A 34 3.09 -11.32 -0.04
N LYS A 35 3.82 -12.07 0.80
CA LYS A 35 3.35 -12.44 2.14
C LYS A 35 2.98 -11.22 2.99
N VAL A 36 3.76 -10.15 2.85
CA VAL A 36 3.57 -8.92 3.62
C VAL A 36 2.18 -8.32 3.44
N LEU A 37 1.55 -8.51 2.27
CA LEU A 37 0.21 -8.01 1.96
C LEU A 37 -0.90 -8.63 2.83
N GLY A 38 -0.64 -9.81 3.43
CA GLY A 38 -1.62 -10.51 4.26
C GLY A 38 -2.89 -10.87 3.46
N ASN A 39 -4.05 -10.81 4.12
CA ASN A 39 -5.36 -11.13 3.52
C ASN A 39 -6.40 -10.00 3.65
N SER A 40 -6.03 -8.89 4.30
CA SER A 40 -6.93 -7.76 4.57
C SER A 40 -7.13 -6.86 3.34
N GLN A 41 -8.06 -5.91 3.44
CA GLN A 41 -8.12 -4.78 2.52
C GLN A 41 -7.11 -3.72 2.92
N MET A 42 -6.62 -2.98 1.93
CA MET A 42 -5.71 -1.85 2.09
C MET A 42 -6.09 -0.73 1.12
N ASP A 43 -5.60 0.47 1.39
CA ASP A 43 -5.73 1.62 0.51
C ASP A 43 -4.35 1.90 -0.10
N ILE A 44 -4.28 1.94 -1.44
CA ILE A 44 -3.06 2.29 -2.17
C ILE A 44 -3.15 3.75 -2.56
N TYR A 45 -2.19 4.55 -2.11
CA TYR A 45 -1.96 5.90 -2.56
C TYR A 45 -1.27 5.91 -3.93
N TYR A 46 -1.80 6.73 -4.85
CA TYR A 46 -1.31 6.93 -6.22
C TYR A 46 -1.16 8.42 -6.58
N GLY A 47 -1.08 9.31 -5.59
CA GLY A 47 -0.88 10.74 -5.83
C GLY A 47 0.56 11.09 -6.20
N ALA A 48 0.88 12.38 -6.15
CA ALA A 48 2.14 12.93 -6.65
C ALA A 48 3.31 12.88 -5.66
N LEU A 49 3.06 12.69 -4.37
CA LEU A 49 4.09 12.66 -3.33
C LEU A 49 4.81 11.31 -3.33
N ASP A 50 6.13 11.32 -3.33
CA ASP A 50 6.91 10.11 -3.10
C ASP A 50 7.07 9.82 -1.59
N LEU A 51 7.74 8.71 -1.25
CA LEU A 51 7.92 8.33 0.16
C LEU A 51 8.71 9.38 0.97
N PRO A 52 9.84 9.91 0.48
CA PRO A 52 10.53 11.01 1.16
C PRO A 52 9.60 12.20 1.45
N ALA A 53 8.85 12.68 0.46
CA ALA A 53 7.95 13.82 0.64
C ALA A 53 6.83 13.52 1.64
N ILE A 54 6.20 12.33 1.56
CA ILE A 54 5.17 11.91 2.53
C ILE A 54 5.76 11.90 3.95
N PHE A 55 6.95 11.32 4.14
CA PHE A 55 7.55 11.19 5.46
C PHE A 55 8.03 12.54 6.02
N GLU A 56 8.54 13.43 5.18
CA GLU A 56 8.91 14.79 5.53
C GLU A 56 7.67 15.56 6.01
N GLU A 57 6.62 15.63 5.20
CA GLU A 57 5.39 16.35 5.57
C GLU A 57 4.73 15.79 6.83
N VAL A 58 4.69 14.46 6.99
CA VAL A 58 4.18 13.81 8.21
C VAL A 58 5.02 14.21 9.43
N THR A 59 6.34 14.17 9.31
CA THR A 59 7.23 14.49 10.43
C THR A 59 7.11 15.96 10.79
N ASP A 60 7.11 16.86 9.81
CA ASP A 60 7.02 18.30 10.01
C ASP A 60 5.72 18.68 10.71
N GLN A 61 4.58 18.15 10.24
CA GLN A 61 3.29 18.41 10.90
C GLN A 61 3.27 17.93 12.36
N ILE A 62 3.92 16.80 12.68
CA ILE A 62 4.00 16.30 14.06
C ILE A 62 4.95 17.18 14.91
N LEU A 63 6.07 17.63 14.33
CA LEU A 63 7.03 18.51 15.01
C LEU A 63 6.45 19.90 15.28
N ASP A 64 5.66 20.45 14.36
CA ASP A 64 4.96 21.74 14.52
C ASP A 64 3.95 21.72 15.68
N LEU A 65 3.45 20.54 16.05
CA LEU A 65 2.62 20.32 17.23
C LEU A 65 3.44 20.19 18.52
N GLY A 66 4.77 20.32 18.46
CA GLY A 66 5.69 20.18 19.59
C GLY A 66 5.89 18.73 20.06
N ILE A 67 5.62 17.74 19.20
CA ILE A 67 5.73 16.32 19.53
C ILE A 67 7.06 15.79 19.01
N TYR A 68 8.02 15.56 19.92
CA TYR A 68 9.40 15.22 19.52
C TYR A 68 9.80 13.76 19.77
N HIS A 69 9.07 13.05 20.63
CA HIS A 69 9.44 11.72 21.13
C HIS A 69 8.22 10.82 21.32
N GLU A 70 8.48 9.50 21.42
CA GLU A 70 7.46 8.44 21.42
C GLU A 70 6.36 8.64 22.47
N SER A 71 6.70 8.91 23.73
CA SER A 71 5.69 9.06 24.79
C SER A 71 4.75 10.26 24.55
N ALA A 72 5.26 11.37 24.01
CA ALA A 72 4.43 12.51 23.62
C ALA A 72 3.49 12.13 22.46
N TYR A 73 3.99 11.43 21.45
CA TYR A 73 3.18 10.97 20.31
C TYR A 73 2.05 10.02 20.75
N LEU A 74 2.37 9.02 21.58
CA LEU A 74 1.39 8.06 22.09
C LEU A 74 0.34 8.74 22.98
N ASN A 75 0.74 9.71 23.81
CA ASN A 75 -0.21 10.50 24.60
C ASN A 75 -1.11 11.36 23.71
N TRP A 76 -0.56 11.99 22.66
CA TRP A 76 -1.32 12.75 21.69
C TRP A 76 -2.36 11.89 20.97
N LEU A 77 -1.98 10.70 20.49
CA LEU A 77 -2.93 9.76 19.90
C LEU A 77 -4.01 9.35 20.89
N LYS A 78 -3.64 9.01 22.13
CA LYS A 78 -4.61 8.62 23.18
C LYS A 78 -5.65 9.72 23.44
N ASN A 79 -5.23 10.98 23.46
CA ASN A 79 -6.12 12.13 23.60
C ASN A 79 -7.02 12.34 22.36
N ASN A 80 -6.67 11.76 21.22
CA ASN A 80 -7.42 11.74 19.97
C ASN A 80 -8.09 10.38 19.68
N ARG A 81 -8.52 9.65 20.71
CA ARG A 81 -9.23 8.35 20.57
C ARG A 81 -8.37 7.23 19.95
N GLY A 82 -7.06 7.36 20.02
CA GLY A 82 -6.09 6.34 19.61
C GLY A 82 -5.58 6.46 18.17
N PHE A 83 -6.06 7.43 17.39
CA PHE A 83 -5.58 7.70 16.03
C PHE A 83 -5.75 9.18 15.68
N VAL A 84 -5.03 9.64 14.66
CA VAL A 84 -5.21 10.99 14.10
C VAL A 84 -5.26 10.90 12.58
N GLU A 85 -6.10 11.69 11.94
CA GLU A 85 -6.07 11.91 10.50
C GLU A 85 -5.40 13.24 10.21
N ILE A 86 -4.46 13.26 9.27
CA ILE A 86 -3.81 14.46 8.74
C ILE A 86 -4.06 14.57 7.24
N THR A 87 -3.88 15.77 6.69
CA THR A 87 -3.95 16.03 5.24
C THR A 87 -2.60 16.55 4.77
N LEU A 88 -2.09 15.99 3.68
CA LEU A 88 -0.83 16.40 3.05
C LEU A 88 -1.08 17.44 1.95
N SER A 89 0.00 18.00 1.41
CA SER A 89 -0.01 19.10 0.45
C SER A 89 -0.79 18.80 -0.84
N ASP A 90 -0.86 17.54 -1.25
CA ASP A 90 -1.61 17.07 -2.41
C ASP A 90 -3.09 16.76 -2.11
N THR A 91 -3.60 17.19 -0.95
CA THR A 91 -4.94 16.92 -0.42
C THR A 91 -5.21 15.48 0.02
N SER A 92 -4.24 14.57 -0.13
CA SER A 92 -4.39 13.22 0.37
C SER A 92 -4.46 13.20 1.90
N ARG A 93 -5.34 12.36 2.40
CA ARG A 93 -5.60 12.14 3.83
C ARG A 93 -4.91 10.86 4.30
N TRP A 94 -4.30 10.93 5.48
CA TRP A 94 -3.48 9.88 6.06
C TRP A 94 -3.81 9.67 7.52
N VAL A 95 -3.76 8.43 7.98
CA VAL A 95 -4.04 8.06 9.37
C VAL A 95 -2.74 7.67 10.07
N LEU A 96 -2.59 8.22 11.26
CA LEU A 96 -1.51 8.01 12.21
C LEU A 96 -2.02 7.12 13.34
N LEU A 97 -1.33 6.00 13.56
CA LEU A 97 -1.60 5.02 14.60
C LEU A 97 -0.34 4.77 15.46
N PRO A 98 -0.48 4.10 16.61
CA PRO A 98 0.69 3.58 17.34
C PRO A 98 1.42 2.55 16.48
N GLY A 99 2.72 2.77 16.30
CA GLY A 99 3.63 1.79 15.72
C GLY A 99 3.94 0.65 16.68
N THR A 100 4.25 -0.52 16.11
CA THR A 100 4.46 -1.76 16.87
C THR A 100 5.91 -2.24 16.80
N GLU A 101 6.80 -1.48 16.16
CA GLU A 101 8.22 -1.81 16.01
C GLU A 101 9.08 -0.88 16.88
N PRO A 102 10.10 -1.39 17.60
CA PRO A 102 10.98 -0.56 18.41
C PRO A 102 11.57 0.61 17.61
N GLY A 103 11.39 1.83 18.12
CA GLY A 103 11.87 3.06 17.48
C GLY A 103 11.01 3.54 16.30
N ARG A 104 10.05 2.75 15.80
CA ARG A 104 9.10 3.12 14.75
C ARG A 104 7.68 3.21 15.29
N PHE A 105 7.45 4.25 16.07
CA PHE A 105 6.22 4.44 16.83
C PHE A 105 5.11 5.18 16.06
N VAL A 106 5.37 5.66 14.83
CA VAL A 106 4.37 6.32 13.97
C VAL A 106 3.94 5.35 12.88
N HIS A 107 2.84 4.60 13.08
CA HIS A 107 2.30 3.76 12.01
C HIS A 107 1.44 4.60 11.07
N LEU A 108 1.86 4.66 9.82
CA LEU A 108 1.25 5.49 8.80
C LEU A 108 0.50 4.61 7.79
N HIS A 109 -0.71 5.04 7.39
CA HIS A 109 -1.41 4.45 6.26
C HIS A 109 -2.35 5.47 5.60
N PRO A 110 -2.65 5.35 4.29
CA PRO A 110 -3.65 6.20 3.66
C PRO A 110 -5.01 6.07 4.38
N ALA A 111 -5.72 7.18 4.53
CA ALA A 111 -7.07 7.17 5.04
C ALA A 111 -8.01 6.47 4.05
N ARG A 112 -9.09 5.87 4.57
CA ARG A 112 -10.08 5.21 3.73
C ARG A 112 -10.76 6.25 2.84
N TYR A 113 -10.82 5.99 1.53
CA TYR A 113 -11.37 6.93 0.54
C TYR A 113 -10.67 8.30 0.57
N SER A 114 -9.37 8.30 0.85
CA SER A 114 -8.52 9.47 0.70
C SER A 114 -8.46 9.90 -0.78
N PRO A 115 -8.39 11.21 -1.10
CA PRO A 115 -7.99 11.64 -2.43
C PRO A 115 -6.72 10.91 -2.88
N HIS A 116 -6.65 10.60 -4.17
CA HIS A 116 -5.53 9.85 -4.75
C HIS A 116 -5.30 8.48 -4.12
N SER A 117 -6.36 7.80 -3.66
CA SER A 117 -6.27 6.43 -3.13
C SER A 117 -7.28 5.46 -3.75
N MET A 118 -6.91 4.17 -3.80
CA MET A 118 -7.77 3.07 -4.26
C MET A 118 -7.77 1.98 -3.20
N ARG A 119 -8.97 1.64 -2.71
CA ARG A 119 -9.14 0.53 -1.77
C ARG A 119 -9.16 -0.80 -2.51
N VAL A 120 -8.32 -1.73 -2.08
CA VAL A 120 -8.11 -3.03 -2.74
C VAL A 120 -8.06 -4.17 -1.72
N LYS A 121 -8.59 -5.34 -2.10
CA LYS A 121 -8.41 -6.59 -1.32
C LYS A 121 -7.00 -7.14 -1.57
N ALA A 122 -6.33 -7.66 -0.54
CA ALA A 122 -5.00 -8.27 -0.69
C ALA A 122 -4.94 -9.31 -1.82
N THR A 123 -5.96 -10.16 -1.97
CA THR A 123 -6.01 -11.18 -3.03
C THR A 123 -6.08 -10.58 -4.43
N VAL A 124 -6.73 -9.42 -4.58
CA VAL A 124 -6.78 -8.68 -5.85
C VAL A 124 -5.41 -8.09 -6.16
N LEU A 125 -4.78 -7.40 -5.19
CA LEU A 125 -3.44 -6.84 -5.38
C LEU A 125 -2.40 -7.92 -5.68
N LYS A 126 -2.38 -9.02 -4.93
CA LYS A 126 -1.50 -10.17 -5.20
C LYS A 126 -1.67 -10.70 -6.62
N THR A 127 -2.93 -10.83 -7.07
CA THR A 127 -3.24 -11.29 -8.42
C THR A 127 -2.79 -10.29 -9.48
N ALA A 128 -3.00 -8.99 -9.25
CA ALA A 128 -2.53 -7.94 -10.16
C ALA A 128 -1.02 -7.99 -10.33
N LEU A 129 -0.26 -7.99 -9.23
CA LEU A 129 1.20 -8.06 -9.24
C LEU A 129 1.70 -9.32 -9.95
N ALA A 130 1.11 -10.48 -9.65
CA ALA A 130 1.48 -11.73 -10.33
C ALA A 130 1.21 -11.70 -11.84
N CYS A 131 0.11 -11.08 -12.27
CA CYS A 131 -0.17 -10.91 -13.69
C CYS A 131 0.85 -9.97 -14.37
N LEU A 132 1.23 -8.87 -13.71
CA LEU A 132 2.21 -7.92 -14.25
C LEU A 132 3.60 -8.56 -14.41
N VAL A 133 4.00 -9.41 -13.48
CA VAL A 133 5.29 -10.13 -13.54
C VAL A 133 5.24 -11.30 -14.53
N ALA A 134 4.15 -12.05 -14.57
CA ALA A 134 4.01 -13.22 -15.45
C ALA A 134 3.78 -12.86 -16.92
N LEU A 135 3.22 -11.68 -17.20
CA LEU A 135 2.87 -11.21 -18.54
C LEU A 135 3.54 -9.86 -18.83
N PRO A 136 4.85 -9.87 -19.13
CA PRO A 136 5.59 -8.66 -19.49
C PRO A 136 4.91 -7.95 -20.67
N GLY A 137 4.74 -6.63 -20.58
CA GLY A 137 3.95 -5.82 -21.53
C GLY A 137 2.50 -5.58 -21.08
N GLY A 138 2.04 -6.25 -20.02
CA GLY A 138 0.82 -5.87 -19.31
C GLY A 138 -0.49 -6.19 -20.04
N SER A 139 -0.50 -7.09 -21.01
CA SER A 139 -1.77 -7.58 -21.56
C SER A 139 -2.67 -8.16 -20.46
N LEU A 140 -3.98 -7.93 -20.53
CA LEU A 140 -4.92 -8.58 -19.62
C LEU A 140 -4.94 -10.10 -19.90
N PRO A 141 -4.77 -10.96 -18.89
CA PRO A 141 -4.83 -12.41 -19.08
C PRO A 141 -6.24 -12.86 -19.46
N GLY A 142 -6.33 -13.85 -20.36
CA GLY A 142 -7.55 -14.65 -20.50
C GLY A 142 -7.82 -15.51 -19.26
N LEU A 143 -9.03 -16.04 -19.12
CA LEU A 143 -9.48 -16.78 -17.93
C LEU A 143 -8.57 -17.95 -17.54
N SER A 144 -8.12 -18.73 -18.52
CA SER A 144 -7.21 -19.86 -18.29
C SER A 144 -5.87 -19.40 -17.71
N ALA A 145 -5.26 -18.37 -18.31
CA ALA A 145 -3.98 -17.82 -17.86
C ALA A 145 -4.09 -17.20 -16.46
N LEU A 146 -5.16 -16.44 -16.20
CA LEU A 146 -5.44 -15.86 -14.88
C LEU A 146 -5.57 -16.94 -13.81
N ASN A 147 -6.35 -17.99 -14.08
CA ASN A 147 -6.56 -19.07 -13.12
C ASN A 147 -5.30 -19.92 -12.91
N LYS A 148 -4.44 -20.05 -13.93
CA LYS A 148 -3.12 -20.65 -13.79
C LYS A 148 -2.24 -19.85 -12.84
N ILE A 149 -2.13 -18.54 -13.04
CA ILE A 149 -1.35 -17.63 -12.16
C ILE A 149 -1.87 -17.72 -10.72
N ARG A 150 -3.19 -17.64 -10.53
CA ARG A 150 -3.79 -17.69 -9.19
C ARG A 150 -3.48 -18.99 -8.46
N LYS A 151 -3.57 -20.14 -9.13
CA LYS A 151 -3.32 -21.45 -8.51
C LYS A 151 -1.83 -21.71 -8.31
N ASP A 152 -1.06 -21.63 -9.38
CA ASP A 152 0.30 -22.16 -9.43
C ASP A 152 1.30 -21.23 -8.72
N ILE A 153 1.07 -19.91 -8.77
CA ILE A 153 1.98 -18.91 -8.19
C ILE A 153 1.48 -18.45 -6.81
N LEU A 154 0.18 -18.22 -6.67
CA LEU A 154 -0.38 -17.55 -5.48
C LEU A 154 -1.10 -18.49 -4.51
N ALA A 155 -1.31 -19.76 -4.87
CA ALA A 155 -2.14 -20.71 -4.12
C ALA A 155 -3.55 -20.16 -3.77
N LEU A 156 -4.14 -19.38 -4.68
CA LEU A 156 -5.48 -18.80 -4.57
C LEU A 156 -6.49 -19.61 -5.39
N SER A 157 -7.75 -19.61 -4.94
CA SER A 157 -8.86 -20.20 -5.68
C SER A 157 -9.04 -19.55 -7.06
N PRO A 158 -9.47 -20.30 -8.09
CA PRO A 158 -9.77 -19.71 -9.39
C PRO A 158 -10.93 -18.71 -9.30
N VAL A 159 -10.98 -17.79 -10.26
CA VAL A 159 -12.17 -16.99 -10.56
C VAL A 159 -13.06 -17.74 -11.55
N LYS A 160 -14.37 -17.47 -11.47
CA LYS A 160 -15.38 -18.15 -12.29
C LYS A 160 -15.37 -17.66 -13.74
N ASP A 161 -15.26 -16.35 -13.92
CA ASP A 161 -15.36 -15.64 -15.19
C ASP A 161 -14.54 -14.34 -15.12
N LEU A 162 -14.31 -13.71 -16.28
CA LEU A 162 -13.58 -12.43 -16.35
C LEU A 162 -14.46 -11.22 -16.02
N ASP A 163 -15.78 -11.36 -16.13
CA ASP A 163 -16.75 -10.29 -15.86
C ASP A 163 -16.70 -9.87 -14.39
N SER A 164 -16.46 -10.82 -13.48
CA SER A 164 -16.25 -10.55 -12.05
C SER A 164 -14.88 -9.96 -11.69
N CYS A 165 -14.00 -9.71 -12.67
CA CYS A 165 -12.63 -9.23 -12.46
C CYS A 165 -12.44 -7.72 -12.71
N GLU A 166 -13.51 -6.94 -12.88
CA GLU A 166 -13.42 -5.50 -13.15
C GLU A 166 -12.45 -4.76 -12.22
N HIS A 167 -12.59 -4.96 -10.91
CA HIS A 167 -11.72 -4.30 -9.92
C HIS A 167 -10.24 -4.76 -10.01
N LEU A 168 -9.99 -6.01 -10.43
CA LEU A 168 -8.62 -6.46 -10.72
C LEU A 168 -8.03 -5.68 -11.90
N TRP A 169 -8.83 -5.41 -12.93
CA TRP A 169 -8.41 -4.65 -14.10
C TRP A 169 -8.19 -3.18 -13.78
N GLU A 170 -9.00 -2.58 -12.91
CA GLU A 170 -8.76 -1.24 -12.36
C GLU A 170 -7.42 -1.15 -11.64
N VAL A 171 -7.14 -2.09 -10.75
CA VAL A 171 -5.87 -2.13 -10.00
C VAL A 171 -4.68 -2.31 -10.95
N MET A 172 -4.77 -3.22 -11.92
CA MET A 172 -3.71 -3.40 -12.92
C MET A 172 -3.48 -2.16 -13.78
N ARG A 173 -4.52 -1.38 -14.07
CA ARG A 173 -4.39 -0.10 -14.80
C ARG A 173 -3.78 0.97 -13.91
N MET A 174 -4.26 1.11 -12.67
CA MET A 174 -3.72 2.08 -11.70
C MET A 174 -2.22 1.87 -11.46
N LEU A 175 -1.77 0.61 -11.35
CA LEU A 175 -0.35 0.29 -11.15
C LEU A 175 0.55 0.55 -12.37
N LYS A 176 -0.03 0.73 -13.56
CA LYS A 176 0.72 1.00 -14.80
C LYS A 176 0.66 2.44 -15.27
N ALA A 177 -0.31 3.21 -14.76
CA ALA A 177 -0.39 4.61 -15.12
C ALA A 177 0.90 5.29 -14.65
N ASP A 178 1.48 6.12 -15.52
CA ASP A 178 2.59 7.02 -15.16
C ASP A 178 2.09 8.06 -14.14
#